data_AF-A0A2V6H7H7-F1
#
_entry.id   AF-A0A2V6H7H7-F1
#
_cell.length_a   1.000
_cell.length_b   1.000
_cell.length_c   1.000
_cell.angle_alpha   90.00
_cell.angle_beta   90.00
_cell.angle_gamma   90.00
#
_symmetry.space_group_name_H-M   'P 1'
#
loop_
_entity.id
_entity.type
_entity.pdbx_description
1 polymer ?
#
loop_
_entity_poly.entity_id
_entity_poly.type
_entity_poly.pdbx_seq_one_letter_code
_entity_poly.pdbx_strand_id
1 'polypeptide(L)'
;MFVIRRSSFVILLMHLSPENRIAGVLVPLFALRRDDDLGIGDVGALREFIDWIAEIGFTLVQLLPINETGADNSPYNAISAMAIEPTTVQLAPDSPEDLTRNDFARSLSEINLAGLRRGRIKYRQVKEFKQRVLEKAFANFSARADDKRQSEFRRFCEEESSWLRDYALFRVLVEGHNGNAAWDHWPSQHQTIESARSWVRELPQDKQVAVIQRLDFFCYVQWIAHQQWRDVKAHAEERGVALMGDIPFGVSYYSADVFSRPNEFMLDWFGGAPPEPHFKDDAFTQKWGQNWGIPVYRWSAKRANNFQWWRERVRATRRIFHLFRIDHVQGFYRVYAFP
;
A
#
# COMPACT_ATOMS: atom_id res chain seq x y z
N MET A 1 -4.49 19.83 -50.73
CA MET A 1 -3.95 18.51 -50.34
C MET A 1 -3.81 18.50 -48.82
N PHE A 2 -4.89 18.16 -48.11
CA PHE A 2 -4.91 18.16 -46.64
C PHE A 2 -4.42 16.80 -46.15
N VAL A 3 -3.24 16.75 -45.55
CA VAL A 3 -2.74 15.57 -44.84
C VAL A 3 -3.26 15.65 -43.41
N ILE A 4 -4.35 14.96 -43.12
CA ILE A 4 -4.79 14.69 -41.75
C ILE A 4 -3.94 13.53 -41.25
N ARG A 5 -2.91 13.82 -40.44
CA ARG A 5 -2.24 12.81 -39.62
C ARG A 5 -3.22 12.34 -38.55
N ARG A 6 -3.86 11.19 -38.75
CA ARG A 6 -4.51 10.46 -37.66
C ARG A 6 -3.41 9.83 -36.81
N SER A 7 -3.13 10.42 -35.65
CA SER A 7 -2.43 9.73 -34.57
C SER A 7 -3.26 8.50 -34.19
N SER A 8 -2.84 7.34 -34.66
CA SER A 8 -3.41 6.07 -34.24
C SER A 8 -2.85 5.77 -32.86
N PHE A 9 -3.62 6.04 -31.81
CA PHE A 9 -3.39 5.43 -30.51
C PHE A 9 -3.64 3.94 -30.69
N VAL A 10 -2.57 3.19 -30.97
CA VAL A 10 -2.60 1.73 -30.84
C VAL A 10 -2.63 1.47 -29.34
N ILE A 11 -3.80 1.17 -28.80
CA ILE A 11 -3.88 0.53 -27.49
C ILE A 11 -3.26 -0.85 -27.68
N LEU A 12 -1.98 -0.98 -27.32
CA LEU A 12 -1.30 -2.26 -27.31
C LEU A 12 -1.89 -3.05 -26.13
N LEU A 13 -3.01 -3.74 -26.36
CA LEU A 13 -3.58 -4.65 -25.38
C LEU A 13 -2.55 -5.76 -25.14
N MET A 14 -1.89 -5.70 -23.97
CA MET A 14 -0.92 -6.71 -23.56
C MET A 14 -1.60 -8.07 -23.46
N HIS A 15 -1.31 -8.96 -24.43
CA HIS A 15 -1.97 -10.25 -24.54
C HIS A 15 -1.25 -11.31 -23.70
N LEU A 16 -1.57 -11.35 -22.40
CA LEU A 16 -1.13 -12.40 -21.49
C LEU A 16 -1.95 -13.67 -21.73
N SER A 17 -1.38 -14.63 -22.46
CA SER A 17 -1.98 -15.95 -22.71
C SER A 17 -1.14 -17.04 -22.05
N PRO A 18 -1.75 -18.07 -21.46
CA PRO A 18 -1.04 -19.27 -21.01
C PRO A 18 -0.22 -19.97 -22.11
N GLU A 19 -0.61 -19.79 -23.37
CA GLU A 19 0.07 -20.38 -24.54
C GLU A 19 1.35 -19.64 -24.94
N ASN A 20 1.51 -18.39 -24.49
CA ASN A 20 2.68 -17.58 -24.80
C ASN A 20 3.76 -17.79 -23.74
N ARG A 21 4.99 -18.07 -24.17
CA ARG A 21 6.14 -18.07 -23.25
C ARG A 21 6.43 -16.65 -22.80
N ILE A 22 6.36 -16.42 -21.50
CA ILE A 22 6.65 -15.14 -20.86
C ILE A 22 7.79 -15.37 -19.88
N ALA A 23 8.72 -14.44 -19.84
CA ALA A 23 9.77 -14.39 -18.84
C ALA A 23 9.78 -13.01 -18.18
N GLY A 24 10.16 -12.97 -16.91
CA GLY A 24 10.17 -11.74 -16.14
C GLY A 24 11.14 -11.79 -14.97
N VAL A 25 11.26 -10.63 -14.32
CA VAL A 25 12.13 -10.45 -13.16
C VAL A 25 11.30 -10.15 -11.93
N LEU A 26 11.54 -10.90 -10.85
CA LEU A 26 11.02 -10.59 -9.52
C LEU A 26 11.96 -9.57 -8.86
N VAL A 27 11.41 -8.44 -8.42
CA VAL A 27 12.15 -7.45 -7.64
C VAL A 27 11.30 -6.87 -6.51
N PRO A 28 11.79 -6.86 -5.27
CA PRO A 28 11.17 -6.07 -4.21
C PRO A 28 11.31 -4.58 -4.54
N LEU A 29 10.21 -3.85 -4.68
CA LEU A 29 10.25 -2.43 -5.06
C LEU A 29 11.19 -1.62 -4.17
N PHE A 30 11.10 -1.80 -2.85
CA PHE A 30 11.94 -1.10 -1.88
C PHE A 30 13.45 -1.32 -2.08
N ALA A 31 13.85 -2.40 -2.75
CA ALA A 31 15.24 -2.73 -3.04
C ALA A 31 15.79 -2.01 -4.27
N LEU A 32 14.93 -1.50 -5.17
CA LEU A 32 15.37 -0.71 -6.31
C LEU A 32 16.09 0.58 -5.85
N ARG A 33 16.98 1.08 -6.70
CA ARG A 33 17.75 2.32 -6.49
C ARG A 33 17.79 3.12 -7.78
N ARG A 34 17.83 4.44 -7.65
CA ARG A 34 18.10 5.39 -8.73
C ARG A 34 18.87 6.60 -8.21
N ASP A 35 19.48 7.37 -9.09
CA ASP A 35 20.41 8.45 -8.71
C ASP A 35 19.79 9.54 -7.82
N ASP A 36 18.49 9.81 -7.97
CA ASP A 36 17.72 10.79 -7.22
C ASP A 36 16.74 10.16 -6.20
N ASP A 37 16.92 8.90 -5.81
CA ASP A 37 16.06 8.24 -4.82
C ASP A 37 16.18 8.82 -3.40
N LEU A 38 15.24 8.49 -2.53
CA LEU A 38 15.20 8.95 -1.13
C LEU A 38 15.66 7.87 -0.14
N GLY A 39 16.57 6.97 -0.57
CA GLY A 39 17.09 5.86 0.24
C GLY A 39 16.23 4.58 0.21
N ILE A 40 15.20 4.56 -0.63
CA ILE A 40 14.30 3.43 -0.87
C ILE A 40 13.80 3.48 -2.32
N GLY A 41 13.60 2.31 -2.92
CA GLY A 41 12.95 2.25 -4.24
C GLY A 41 11.47 2.64 -4.16
N ASP A 42 11.03 3.45 -5.11
CA ASP A 42 9.67 3.93 -5.26
C ASP A 42 9.23 3.85 -6.73
N VAL A 43 8.00 4.27 -7.04
CA VAL A 43 7.42 4.15 -8.39
C VAL A 43 8.26 4.79 -9.50
N GLY A 44 9.08 5.81 -9.23
CA GLY A 44 9.99 6.33 -10.25
C GLY A 44 11.16 5.39 -10.52
N ALA A 45 11.68 4.69 -9.51
CA ALA A 45 12.71 3.67 -9.70
C ALA A 45 12.13 2.45 -10.44
N LEU A 46 10.85 2.14 -10.20
CA LEU A 46 10.13 1.12 -10.96
C LEU A 46 9.97 1.50 -12.44
N ARG A 47 9.74 2.78 -12.77
CA ARG A 47 9.70 3.24 -14.18
C ARG A 47 11.01 2.98 -14.90
N GLU A 48 12.13 3.40 -14.32
CA GLU A 48 13.47 3.13 -14.88
C GLU A 48 13.75 1.63 -15.01
N PHE A 49 13.33 0.86 -14.01
CA PHE A 49 13.47 -0.60 -14.05
C PHE A 49 12.64 -1.24 -15.17
N ILE A 50 11.41 -0.77 -15.40
CA ILE A 50 10.56 -1.24 -16.50
C ILE A 50 11.21 -0.94 -17.85
N ASP A 51 11.79 0.26 -18.01
CA ASP A 51 12.49 0.63 -19.25
C ASP A 51 13.66 -0.30 -19.52
N TRP A 52 14.48 -0.57 -18.49
CA TRP A 52 15.60 -1.49 -18.58
C TRP A 52 15.16 -2.94 -18.89
N ILE A 53 14.11 -3.43 -18.21
CA ILE A 53 13.54 -4.78 -18.44
C ILE A 53 13.04 -4.93 -19.86
N ALA A 54 12.36 -3.91 -20.40
CA ALA A 54 11.88 -3.90 -21.78
C ALA A 54 13.04 -3.93 -22.79
N GLU A 55 14.11 -3.16 -22.54
CA GLU A 55 15.30 -3.12 -23.40
C GLU A 55 16.01 -4.46 -23.51
N ILE A 56 16.04 -5.24 -22.42
CA ILE A 56 16.65 -6.58 -22.41
C ILE A 56 15.69 -7.70 -22.82
N GLY A 57 14.46 -7.36 -23.25
CA GLY A 57 13.50 -8.28 -23.86
C GLY A 57 12.62 -9.09 -22.90
N PHE A 58 12.64 -8.78 -21.60
CA PHE A 58 11.68 -9.34 -20.66
C PHE A 58 10.34 -8.59 -20.75
N THR A 59 9.24 -9.30 -20.49
CA THR A 59 7.88 -8.76 -20.66
C THR A 59 7.07 -8.79 -19.37
N LEU A 60 7.72 -9.04 -18.24
CA LEU A 60 7.07 -9.15 -16.93
C LEU A 60 7.99 -8.65 -15.80
N VAL A 61 7.44 -7.83 -14.92
CA VAL A 61 8.03 -7.45 -13.62
C VAL A 61 7.10 -7.95 -12.53
N GLN A 62 7.60 -8.83 -11.67
CA GLN A 62 6.90 -9.25 -10.47
C GLN A 62 7.38 -8.44 -9.27
N LEU A 63 6.44 -7.95 -8.46
CA LEU A 63 6.71 -7.25 -7.23
C LEU A 63 6.22 -8.05 -6.02
N LEU A 64 6.84 -7.78 -4.87
CA LEU A 64 6.29 -8.14 -3.57
C LEU A 64 5.03 -7.32 -3.26
N PRO A 65 4.26 -7.64 -2.20
CA PRO A 65 3.12 -6.83 -1.80
C PRO A 65 3.51 -5.35 -1.61
N ILE A 66 2.64 -4.45 -2.04
CA ILE A 66 2.88 -2.99 -2.02
C ILE A 66 2.07 -2.29 -0.93
N ASN A 67 1.40 -3.08 -0.08
CA ASN A 67 0.49 -2.57 0.93
C ASN A 67 1.25 -1.94 2.09
N GLU A 68 0.61 -1.00 2.75
CA GLU A 68 1.24 -0.28 3.85
C GLU A 68 1.56 -1.18 5.04
N THR A 69 2.77 -1.00 5.57
CA THR A 69 3.34 -1.76 6.68
C THR A 69 3.46 -0.92 7.95
N GLY A 70 3.34 -1.58 9.10
CA GLY A 70 3.48 -0.95 10.40
C GLY A 70 4.94 -0.79 10.83
N ALA A 71 5.20 -1.05 12.12
CA ALA A 71 6.55 -1.07 12.67
C ALA A 71 7.38 -2.25 12.13
N ASP A 72 6.73 -3.39 11.91
CA ASP A 72 7.26 -4.47 11.09
C ASP A 72 7.20 -4.04 9.62
N ASN A 73 8.34 -4.04 8.94
CA ASN A 73 8.46 -3.64 7.54
C ASN A 73 8.28 -4.83 6.57
N SER A 74 7.83 -5.99 7.07
CA SER A 74 7.46 -7.13 6.24
C SER A 74 6.28 -6.79 5.33
N PRO A 75 6.40 -6.92 4.00
CA PRO A 75 5.29 -6.74 3.06
C PRO A 75 4.11 -7.69 3.29
N TYR A 76 4.34 -8.79 3.99
CA TYR A 76 3.32 -9.81 4.30
C TYR A 76 2.59 -9.55 5.62
N ASN A 77 2.98 -8.52 6.38
CA ASN A 77 2.34 -8.09 7.63
C ASN A 77 1.72 -6.68 7.48
N ALA A 78 0.91 -6.50 6.43
CA ALA A 78 0.33 -5.22 6.10
C ALA A 78 -0.72 -4.77 7.14
N ILE A 79 -0.72 -3.47 7.45
CA ILE A 79 -1.73 -2.82 8.29
C ILE A 79 -2.96 -2.40 7.49
N SER A 80 -2.95 -2.60 6.17
CA SER A 80 -4.14 -2.57 5.34
C SER A 80 -4.03 -3.51 4.15
N ALA A 81 -5.10 -4.21 3.78
CA ALA A 81 -5.16 -4.98 2.54
C ALA A 81 -5.34 -4.10 1.29
N MET A 82 -5.74 -2.85 1.48
CA MET A 82 -6.16 -1.91 0.45
C MET A 82 -5.16 -0.76 0.29
N ALA A 83 -4.72 -0.18 1.39
CA ALA A 83 -3.83 0.98 1.38
C ALA A 83 -2.44 0.62 0.84
N ILE A 84 -1.89 1.52 0.02
CA ILE A 84 -0.56 1.42 -0.57
C ILE A 84 0.46 2.04 0.39
N GLU A 85 1.64 1.41 0.51
CA GLU A 85 2.75 1.88 1.32
C GLU A 85 3.23 3.28 0.84
N PRO A 86 3.12 4.34 1.68
CA PRO A 86 3.49 5.69 1.28
C PRO A 86 4.95 5.84 0.85
N THR A 87 5.86 4.98 1.33
CA THR A 87 7.26 5.05 0.87
C THR A 87 7.43 4.68 -0.60
N THR A 88 6.44 4.07 -1.23
CA THR A 88 6.44 3.74 -2.66
C THR A 88 6.08 4.93 -3.55
N VAL A 89 5.59 6.04 -2.98
CA VAL A 89 5.30 7.27 -3.72
C VAL A 89 6.60 7.96 -4.11
N GLN A 90 6.75 8.32 -5.38
CA GLN A 90 7.84 9.17 -5.85
C GLN A 90 7.61 10.59 -5.35
N LEU A 91 8.60 11.12 -4.63
CA LEU A 91 8.63 12.51 -4.18
C LEU A 91 9.79 13.21 -4.87
N ALA A 92 9.47 14.17 -5.72
CA ALA A 92 10.40 14.96 -6.50
C ALA A 92 9.84 16.38 -6.65
N PRO A 93 10.61 17.36 -7.15
CA PRO A 93 10.06 18.68 -7.43
C PRO A 93 8.85 18.55 -8.38
N ASP A 94 7.71 19.09 -7.96
CA ASP A 94 6.43 19.05 -8.68
C ASP A 94 5.83 17.63 -8.86
N SER A 95 6.28 16.64 -8.05
CA SER A 95 5.69 15.30 -7.97
C SER A 95 5.54 14.85 -6.50
N PRO A 96 4.32 14.79 -5.95
CA PRO A 96 3.04 15.15 -6.58
C PRO A 96 2.99 16.64 -6.99
N GLU A 97 2.05 17.00 -7.86
CA GLU A 97 1.85 18.38 -8.35
C GLU A 97 1.81 19.43 -7.24
N ASP A 98 1.29 19.05 -6.07
CA ASP A 98 1.15 19.91 -4.90
C ASP A 98 2.49 20.12 -4.13
N LEU A 99 3.55 19.38 -4.48
CA LEU A 99 4.88 19.49 -3.85
C LEU A 99 5.78 20.47 -4.60
N THR A 100 5.83 21.72 -4.12
CA THR A 100 6.65 22.74 -4.78
C THR A 100 8.15 22.41 -4.71
N ARG A 101 8.91 22.88 -5.72
CA ARG A 101 10.38 22.78 -5.74
C ARG A 101 11.04 23.31 -4.46
N ASN A 102 10.55 24.43 -3.93
CA ASN A 102 11.09 25.06 -2.74
C ASN A 102 10.86 24.21 -1.48
N ASP A 103 9.66 23.65 -1.32
CA ASP A 103 9.34 22.78 -0.18
C ASP A 103 10.13 21.49 -0.21
N PHE A 104 10.29 20.90 -1.41
CA PHE A 104 11.13 19.72 -1.60
C PHE A 104 12.60 20.00 -1.28
N ALA A 105 13.18 21.06 -1.87
CA ALA A 105 14.57 21.45 -1.65
C ALA A 105 14.85 21.77 -0.16
N ARG A 106 13.95 22.48 0.51
CA ARG A 106 14.06 22.75 1.95
C ARG A 106 14.05 21.45 2.75
N SER A 107 13.10 20.54 2.47
CA SER A 107 13.02 19.25 3.18
C SER A 107 14.28 18.41 2.99
N LEU A 108 14.82 18.37 1.78
CA LEU A 108 16.07 17.66 1.49
C LEU A 108 17.27 18.25 2.26
N SER A 109 17.32 19.57 2.44
CA SER A 109 18.40 20.22 3.19
C SER A 109 18.43 19.87 4.69
N GLU A 110 17.32 19.37 5.23
CA GLU A 110 17.17 19.01 6.64
C GLU A 110 17.61 17.56 6.94
N ILE A 111 18.06 16.80 5.93
CA ILE A 111 18.41 15.38 6.08
C ILE A 111 19.79 15.03 5.51
N ASN A 112 20.41 14.00 6.08
CA ASN A 112 21.61 13.38 5.49
C ASN A 112 21.22 12.37 4.41
N LEU A 113 20.94 12.84 3.20
CA LEU A 113 20.51 11.99 2.07
C LEU A 113 21.56 10.93 1.70
N ALA A 114 22.85 11.30 1.64
CA ALA A 114 23.93 10.35 1.39
C ALA A 114 23.98 9.25 2.48
N GLY A 115 23.68 9.65 3.72
CA GLY A 115 23.41 8.75 4.82
C GLY A 115 22.27 7.79 4.51
N LEU A 116 21.08 8.27 4.15
CA LEU A 116 19.91 7.42 3.85
C LEU A 116 20.19 6.40 2.74
N ARG A 117 20.91 6.79 1.68
CA ARG A 117 21.22 5.92 0.54
C ARG A 117 22.24 4.82 0.81
N ARG A 118 23.07 4.96 1.85
CA ARG A 118 24.14 4.02 2.13
C ARG A 118 23.63 2.72 2.77
N GLY A 119 23.93 1.58 2.16
CA GLY A 119 23.71 0.25 2.73
C GLY A 119 22.25 -0.18 2.76
N ARG A 120 21.84 -0.86 3.83
CA ARG A 120 20.45 -1.32 4.03
C ARG A 120 19.49 -0.14 4.18
N ILE A 121 18.24 -0.37 3.81
CA ILE A 121 17.16 0.61 3.91
C ILE A 121 16.96 1.03 5.37
N LYS A 122 16.96 2.33 5.61
CA LYS A 122 16.68 2.94 6.91
C LYS A 122 15.20 3.28 7.03
N TYR A 123 14.36 2.24 7.09
CA TYR A 123 12.90 2.36 7.01
C TYR A 123 12.31 3.49 7.88
N ARG A 124 12.66 3.55 9.16
CA ARG A 124 12.17 4.61 10.06
C ARG A 124 12.47 6.02 9.53
N GLN A 125 13.73 6.29 9.19
CA GLN A 125 14.16 7.63 8.74
C GLN A 125 13.53 7.98 7.39
N VAL A 126 13.37 6.99 6.51
CA VAL A 126 12.73 7.17 5.20
C VAL A 126 11.23 7.43 5.35
N LYS A 127 10.52 6.65 6.18
CA LYS A 127 9.08 6.85 6.48
C LYS A 127 8.84 8.23 7.08
N GLU A 128 9.60 8.60 8.12
CA GLU A 128 9.53 9.93 8.75
C GLU A 128 9.82 11.07 7.76
N PHE A 129 10.82 10.91 6.90
CA PHE A 129 11.15 11.92 5.90
C PHE A 129 10.07 12.06 4.83
N LYS A 130 9.66 10.95 4.19
CA LYS A 130 8.63 10.97 3.15
C LYS A 130 7.29 11.47 3.68
N GLN A 131 6.93 11.12 4.92
CA GLN A 131 5.73 11.66 5.57
C GLN A 131 5.79 13.18 5.70
N ARG A 132 6.88 13.76 6.21
CA ARG A 132 7.04 15.23 6.31
C ARG A 132 6.96 15.94 4.97
N VAL A 133 7.49 15.33 3.91
CA VAL A 133 7.41 15.88 2.55
C VAL A 133 5.98 15.81 2.02
N LEU A 134 5.27 14.70 2.24
CA LEU A 134 3.86 14.56 1.89
C LEU A 134 2.97 15.54 2.68
N GLU A 135 3.29 15.84 3.94
CA GLU A 135 2.58 16.84 4.74
C GLU A 135 2.69 18.24 4.12
N LYS A 136 3.86 18.60 3.57
CA LYS A 136 4.02 19.86 2.82
C LYS A 136 3.21 19.86 1.52
N ALA A 137 3.20 18.74 0.79
CA ALA A 137 2.38 18.59 -0.42
C ALA A 137 0.88 18.74 -0.10
N PHE A 138 0.41 18.08 0.97
CA PHE A 138 -0.97 18.21 1.42
C PHE A 138 -1.31 19.63 1.88
N ALA A 139 -0.42 20.31 2.62
CA ALA A 139 -0.63 21.70 3.02
C ALA A 139 -0.80 22.64 1.81
N ASN A 140 0.01 22.43 0.77
CA ASN A 140 -0.12 23.18 -0.48
C ASN A 140 -1.42 22.85 -1.23
N PHE A 141 -1.79 21.57 -1.30
CA PHE A 141 -3.07 21.13 -1.85
C PHE A 141 -4.23 21.81 -1.13
N SER A 142 -4.29 21.73 0.20
CA SER A 142 -5.37 22.32 1.00
C SER A 142 -5.47 23.84 0.86
N ALA A 143 -4.33 24.52 0.65
CA ALA A 143 -4.30 25.98 0.57
C ALA A 143 -4.51 26.52 -0.86
N ARG A 144 -4.18 25.76 -1.91
CA ARG A 144 -4.02 26.29 -3.27
C ARG A 144 -4.63 25.44 -4.38
N ALA A 145 -5.09 24.22 -4.10
CA ALA A 145 -5.67 23.37 -5.14
C ALA A 145 -6.89 24.05 -5.77
N ASP A 146 -6.93 24.05 -7.10
CA ASP A 146 -8.07 24.55 -7.86
C ASP A 146 -9.29 23.62 -7.74
N ASP A 147 -10.44 24.08 -8.23
CA ASP A 147 -11.70 23.33 -8.15
C ASP A 147 -11.59 21.94 -8.81
N LYS A 148 -10.80 21.83 -9.87
CA LYS A 148 -10.59 20.56 -10.59
C LYS A 148 -9.83 19.58 -9.72
N ARG A 149 -8.67 19.97 -9.18
CA ARG A 149 -7.79 19.15 -8.33
C ARG A 149 -8.52 18.73 -7.05
N GLN A 150 -9.30 19.63 -6.44
CA GLN A 150 -10.15 19.29 -5.29
C GLN A 150 -11.27 18.30 -5.65
N SER A 151 -11.89 18.46 -6.82
CA SER A 151 -12.93 17.55 -7.31
C SER A 151 -12.39 16.14 -7.58
N GLU A 152 -11.19 16.03 -8.15
CA GLU A 152 -10.50 14.75 -8.36
C GLU A 152 -10.22 14.03 -7.03
N PHE A 153 -9.77 14.76 -6.01
CA PHE A 153 -9.57 14.21 -4.67
C PHE A 153 -10.87 13.76 -4.01
N ARG A 154 -11.93 14.58 -4.09
CA ARG A 154 -13.27 14.20 -3.57
C ARG A 154 -13.80 12.95 -4.25
N ARG A 155 -13.69 12.88 -5.58
CA ARG A 155 -14.09 11.69 -6.35
C ARG A 155 -13.33 10.44 -5.91
N PHE A 156 -12.01 10.54 -5.70
CA PHE A 156 -11.24 9.41 -5.16
C PHE A 156 -11.75 8.98 -3.78
N CYS A 157 -12.01 9.93 -2.88
CA CYS A 157 -12.56 9.63 -1.56
C CYS A 157 -13.93 8.95 -1.62
N GLU A 158 -14.78 9.34 -2.57
CA GLU A 158 -16.09 8.73 -2.80
C GLU A 158 -15.96 7.31 -3.38
N GLU A 159 -15.14 7.13 -4.42
CA GLU A 159 -14.89 5.84 -5.08
C GLU A 159 -14.29 4.79 -4.13
N GLU A 160 -13.44 5.23 -3.19
CA GLU A 160 -12.74 4.37 -2.22
C GLU A 160 -13.37 4.39 -0.81
N SER A 161 -14.58 4.94 -0.68
CA SER A 161 -15.24 5.16 0.62
C SER A 161 -15.47 3.90 1.45
N SER A 162 -15.48 2.71 0.84
CA SER A 162 -15.72 1.44 1.55
C SER A 162 -14.55 0.99 2.45
N TRP A 163 -13.37 1.60 2.31
CA TRP A 163 -12.19 1.29 3.12
C TRP A 163 -11.41 2.54 3.55
N LEU A 164 -11.37 3.58 2.71
CA LEU A 164 -10.42 4.69 2.86
C LEU A 164 -10.60 5.47 4.17
N ARG A 165 -11.85 5.77 4.55
CA ARG A 165 -12.14 6.55 5.76
C ARG A 165 -11.84 5.77 7.04
N ASP A 166 -12.08 4.46 7.05
CA ASP A 166 -11.77 3.61 8.19
C ASP A 166 -10.26 3.38 8.33
N TYR A 167 -9.56 3.20 7.20
CA TYR A 167 -8.11 3.23 7.18
C TYR A 167 -7.54 4.56 7.69
N ALA A 168 -8.05 5.70 7.22
CA ALA A 168 -7.59 7.01 7.68
C ALA A 168 -7.81 7.19 9.18
N LEU A 169 -8.98 6.78 9.70
CA LEU A 169 -9.26 6.85 11.14
C LEU A 169 -8.32 5.96 11.94
N PHE A 170 -8.10 4.72 11.50
CA PHE A 170 -7.12 3.83 12.12
C PHE A 170 -5.74 4.47 12.16
N ARG A 171 -5.29 5.09 11.05
CA ARG A 171 -3.99 5.77 10.96
C ARG A 171 -3.86 6.97 11.88
N VAL A 172 -4.90 7.80 12.00
CA VAL A 172 -4.94 8.90 12.98
C VAL A 172 -4.76 8.38 14.40
N LEU A 173 -5.43 7.28 14.75
CA LEU A 173 -5.32 6.68 16.09
C LEU A 173 -3.93 6.08 16.33
N VAL A 174 -3.36 5.38 15.34
CA VAL A 174 -1.98 4.86 15.40
C VAL A 174 -0.99 5.99 15.66
N GLU A 175 -1.11 7.10 14.94
CA GLU A 175 -0.26 8.28 15.15
C GLU A 175 -0.46 8.89 16.54
N GLY A 176 -1.71 9.06 16.98
CA GLY A 176 -2.04 9.55 18.32
C GLY A 176 -1.52 8.65 19.45
N HIS A 177 -1.24 7.38 19.16
CA HIS A 177 -0.64 6.40 20.06
C HIS A 177 0.85 6.14 19.77
N ASN A 178 1.57 7.15 19.26
CA ASN A 178 3.02 7.12 19.01
C ASN A 178 3.46 6.00 18.04
N GLY A 179 2.63 5.70 17.05
CA GLY A 179 2.89 4.66 16.05
C GLY A 179 2.52 3.24 16.50
N ASN A 180 1.92 3.07 17.68
CA ASN A 180 1.50 1.75 18.16
C ASN A 180 0.15 1.34 17.57
N ALA A 181 0.14 0.28 16.77
CA ALA A 181 -1.05 -0.28 16.13
C ALA A 181 -1.83 -1.30 16.98
N ALA A 182 -1.37 -1.60 18.20
CA ALA A 182 -2.01 -2.52 19.13
C ALA A 182 -3.33 -1.96 19.67
N TRP A 183 -4.35 -1.98 18.82
CA TRP A 183 -5.65 -1.35 19.05
C TRP A 183 -6.43 -1.99 20.21
N ASP A 184 -6.14 -3.24 20.53
CA ASP A 184 -6.63 -3.97 21.70
C ASP A 184 -6.08 -3.42 23.03
N HIS A 185 -4.92 -2.75 23.01
CA HIS A 185 -4.31 -2.10 24.17
C HIS A 185 -4.58 -0.59 24.26
N TRP A 186 -5.29 -0.01 23.30
CA TRP A 186 -5.68 1.39 23.36
C TRP A 186 -6.75 1.65 24.45
N PRO A 187 -6.98 2.90 24.86
CA PRO A 187 -8.14 3.26 25.70
C PRO A 187 -9.46 2.85 25.05
N SER A 188 -10.45 2.49 25.84
CA SER A 188 -11.74 1.94 25.38
C SER A 188 -12.42 2.75 24.27
N GLN A 189 -12.32 4.08 24.33
CA GLN A 189 -12.88 4.97 23.30
C GLN A 189 -12.23 4.80 21.91
N HIS A 190 -11.04 4.19 21.80
CA HIS A 190 -10.35 3.93 20.54
C HIS A 190 -10.28 2.44 20.16
N GLN A 191 -10.70 1.51 21.03
CA GLN A 191 -10.52 0.06 20.82
C GLN A 191 -11.42 -0.54 19.72
N THR A 192 -12.50 0.15 19.35
CA THR A 192 -13.41 -0.29 18.26
C THR A 192 -13.63 0.83 17.26
N ILE A 193 -14.02 0.48 16.03
CA ILE A 193 -14.32 1.47 15.00
C ILE A 193 -15.54 2.33 15.40
N GLU A 194 -16.54 1.76 16.07
CA GLU A 194 -17.71 2.48 16.56
C GLU A 194 -17.34 3.49 17.66
N SER A 195 -16.58 3.04 18.67
CA SER A 195 -16.14 3.92 19.76
C SER A 195 -15.24 5.04 19.25
N ALA A 196 -14.33 4.73 18.32
CA ALA A 196 -13.44 5.72 17.71
C ALA A 196 -14.22 6.78 16.93
N ARG A 197 -15.24 6.37 16.16
CA ARG A 197 -16.11 7.31 15.45
C ARG A 197 -16.91 8.20 16.41
N SER A 198 -17.40 7.65 17.52
CA SER A 198 -18.08 8.44 18.55
C SER A 198 -17.12 9.43 19.22
N TRP A 199 -15.92 8.97 19.57
CA TRP A 199 -14.86 9.82 20.13
C TRP A 199 -14.58 11.03 19.24
N VAL A 200 -14.43 10.86 17.93
CA VAL A 200 -14.22 11.99 16.99
C VAL A 200 -15.40 12.99 17.00
N ARG A 201 -16.64 12.51 17.13
CA ARG A 201 -17.84 13.38 17.16
C ARG A 201 -17.96 14.17 18.45
N GLU A 202 -17.48 13.61 19.55
CA GLU A 202 -17.54 14.21 20.90
C GLU A 202 -16.38 15.16 21.20
N LEU A 203 -15.37 15.22 20.32
CA LEU A 203 -14.27 16.17 20.45
C LEU A 203 -14.77 17.63 20.37
N PRO A 204 -14.15 18.55 21.13
CA PRO A 204 -14.27 19.99 20.91
C PRO A 204 -14.03 20.36 19.44
N GLN A 205 -14.72 21.40 18.96
CA GLN A 205 -14.73 21.78 17.54
C GLN A 205 -13.32 22.00 16.95
N ASP A 206 -12.42 22.64 17.69
CA ASP A 206 -11.03 22.87 17.29
C ASP A 206 -10.26 21.55 17.11
N LYS A 207 -10.41 20.61 18.04
CA LYS A 207 -9.80 19.27 17.96
C LYS A 207 -10.41 18.43 16.86
N GLN A 208 -11.72 18.53 16.66
CA GLN A 208 -12.42 17.84 15.58
C GLN A 208 -11.92 18.30 14.20
N VAL A 209 -11.73 19.62 14.00
CA VAL A 209 -11.16 20.16 12.76
C VAL A 209 -9.75 19.62 12.52
N ALA A 210 -8.90 19.60 13.55
CA ALA A 210 -7.54 19.04 13.44
C ALA A 210 -7.54 17.54 13.08
N VAL A 211 -8.43 16.76 13.68
CA VAL A 211 -8.60 15.34 13.34
C VAL A 211 -9.09 15.16 11.90
N ILE A 212 -10.06 15.95 11.46
CA ILE A 212 -10.56 15.89 10.07
C ILE A 212 -9.45 16.23 9.07
N GLN A 213 -8.64 17.26 9.33
CA GLN A 213 -7.49 17.58 8.49
C GLN A 213 -6.49 16.41 8.43
N ARG A 214 -6.27 15.72 9.54
CA ARG A 214 -5.38 14.55 9.56
C ARG A 214 -5.97 13.34 8.85
N LEU A 215 -7.28 13.11 8.95
CA LEU A 215 -7.99 12.10 8.15
C LEU A 215 -7.81 12.39 6.66
N ASP A 216 -8.04 13.64 6.25
CA ASP A 216 -7.91 14.05 4.86
C ASP A 216 -6.46 13.96 4.35
N PHE A 217 -5.45 14.18 5.21
CA PHE A 217 -4.05 13.91 4.88
C PHE A 217 -3.82 12.45 4.49
N PHE A 218 -4.28 11.49 5.31
CA PHE A 218 -4.12 10.06 4.98
C PHE A 218 -4.89 9.67 3.71
N CYS A 219 -6.08 10.24 3.50
CA CYS A 219 -6.82 10.08 2.25
C CYS A 219 -6.04 10.63 1.04
N TYR A 220 -5.45 11.82 1.17
CA TYR A 220 -4.64 12.47 0.14
C TYR A 220 -3.42 11.64 -0.22
N VAL A 221 -2.70 11.10 0.76
CA VAL A 221 -1.54 10.24 0.52
C VAL A 221 -1.93 9.01 -0.31
N GLN A 222 -3.05 8.36 0.01
CA GLN A 222 -3.54 7.23 -0.77
C GLN A 222 -3.98 7.65 -2.18
N TRP A 223 -4.62 8.82 -2.33
CA TRP A 223 -4.95 9.37 -3.64
C TRP A 223 -3.72 9.54 -4.53
N ILE A 224 -2.67 10.18 -4.01
CA ILE A 224 -1.40 10.36 -4.72
C ILE A 224 -0.75 9.01 -5.05
N ALA A 225 -0.73 8.07 -4.11
CA ALA A 225 -0.18 6.73 -4.35
C ALA A 225 -0.93 6.01 -5.47
N HIS A 226 -2.27 6.01 -5.43
CA HIS A 226 -3.08 5.39 -6.48
C HIS A 226 -2.90 6.06 -7.84
N GLN A 227 -2.76 7.39 -7.90
CA GLN A 227 -2.45 8.10 -9.14
C GLN A 227 -1.12 7.61 -9.72
N GLN A 228 -0.02 7.69 -8.95
CA GLN A 228 1.29 7.34 -9.46
C GLN A 228 1.41 5.85 -9.84
N TRP A 229 0.80 4.94 -9.07
CA TRP A 229 0.79 3.52 -9.41
C TRP A 229 0.00 3.20 -10.68
N ARG A 230 -1.11 3.91 -10.95
CA ARG A 230 -1.83 3.79 -12.21
C ARG A 230 -0.99 4.31 -13.38
N ASP A 231 -0.25 5.40 -13.18
CA ASP A 231 0.61 5.95 -14.22
C ASP A 231 1.78 5.00 -14.52
N VAL A 232 2.32 4.30 -13.52
CA VAL A 232 3.34 3.26 -13.73
C VAL A 232 2.77 2.06 -14.47
N LYS A 233 1.54 1.62 -14.15
CA LYS A 233 0.87 0.57 -14.93
C LYS A 233 0.75 0.96 -16.40
N ALA A 234 0.28 2.17 -16.69
CA ALA A 234 0.16 2.67 -18.06
C ALA A 234 1.52 2.74 -18.77
N HIS A 235 2.57 3.21 -18.08
CA HIS A 235 3.95 3.19 -18.60
C HIS A 235 4.41 1.77 -18.94
N ALA A 236 4.14 0.80 -18.06
CA ALA A 236 4.48 -0.59 -18.30
C ALA A 236 3.78 -1.14 -19.56
N GLU A 237 2.49 -0.81 -19.76
CA GLU A 237 1.73 -1.18 -20.96
C GLU A 237 2.35 -0.56 -22.23
N GLU A 238 2.75 0.71 -22.20
CA GLU A 238 3.43 1.40 -23.31
C GLU A 238 4.78 0.74 -23.67
N ARG A 239 5.46 0.17 -22.68
CA ARG A 239 6.73 -0.56 -22.85
C ARG A 239 6.55 -2.06 -23.13
N GLY A 240 5.31 -2.55 -23.21
CA GLY A 240 5.02 -3.97 -23.44
C GLY A 240 5.40 -4.89 -22.27
N VAL A 241 5.42 -4.37 -21.05
CA VAL A 241 5.80 -5.07 -19.82
C VAL A 241 4.61 -5.23 -18.89
N ALA A 242 4.31 -6.45 -18.46
CA ALA A 242 3.31 -6.71 -17.43
C ALA A 242 3.87 -6.41 -16.05
N LEU A 243 3.07 -5.78 -15.23
CA LEU A 243 3.22 -5.81 -13.77
C LEU A 243 2.45 -6.98 -13.15
N MET A 244 3.14 -7.78 -12.34
CA MET A 244 2.57 -8.85 -11.51
C MET A 244 2.71 -8.51 -10.03
N GLY A 245 1.59 -8.38 -9.34
CA GLY A 245 1.55 -8.13 -7.90
C GLY A 245 1.61 -9.42 -7.08
N ASP A 246 1.53 -9.26 -5.77
CA ASP A 246 1.43 -10.37 -4.81
C ASP A 246 0.38 -9.99 -3.75
N ILE A 247 -0.55 -10.91 -3.48
CA ILE A 247 -1.61 -10.77 -2.49
C ILE A 247 -1.31 -11.72 -1.34
N PRO A 248 -0.84 -11.21 -0.17
CA PRO A 248 -0.66 -12.02 1.03
C PRO A 248 -1.94 -12.76 1.42
N PHE A 249 -1.85 -13.98 1.96
CA PHE A 249 -3.06 -14.70 2.36
C PHE A 249 -3.86 -13.94 3.41
N GLY A 250 -3.21 -13.34 4.40
CA GLY A 250 -3.85 -12.56 5.47
C GLY A 250 -3.45 -11.09 5.50
N VAL A 251 -3.79 -10.45 6.61
CA VAL A 251 -3.37 -9.10 7.02
C VAL A 251 -2.94 -9.15 8.48
N SER A 252 -2.24 -8.12 8.95
CA SER A 252 -1.90 -8.01 10.37
C SER A 252 -3.16 -8.05 11.25
N TYR A 253 -3.09 -8.66 12.43
CA TYR A 253 -4.12 -8.49 13.46
C TYR A 253 -4.29 -7.00 13.82
N TYR A 254 -3.19 -6.27 13.85
CA TYR A 254 -3.12 -4.84 14.08
C TYR A 254 -3.27 -4.03 12.78
N SER A 255 -4.31 -4.34 12.00
CA SER A 255 -4.63 -3.67 10.74
C SER A 255 -5.94 -2.90 10.79
N ALA A 256 -6.06 -1.91 9.90
CA ALA A 256 -7.32 -1.20 9.65
C ALA A 256 -8.45 -2.16 9.24
N ASP A 257 -8.14 -3.24 8.51
CA ASP A 257 -9.12 -4.22 8.07
C ASP A 257 -9.73 -4.98 9.24
N VAL A 258 -8.91 -5.46 10.16
CA VAL A 258 -9.37 -6.20 11.35
C VAL A 258 -10.08 -5.25 12.31
N PHE A 259 -9.54 -4.04 12.50
CA PHE A 259 -10.13 -3.00 13.35
C PHE A 259 -11.52 -2.57 12.89
N SER A 260 -11.72 -2.40 11.58
CA SER A 260 -13.00 -1.92 11.00
C SER A 260 -13.99 -3.03 10.67
N ARG A 261 -13.52 -4.28 10.54
CA ARG A 261 -14.36 -5.45 10.16
C ARG A 261 -14.10 -6.66 11.07
N PRO A 262 -14.12 -6.53 12.41
CA PRO A 262 -13.72 -7.60 13.32
C PRO A 262 -14.56 -8.88 13.14
N ASN A 263 -15.84 -8.73 12.76
CA ASN A 263 -16.75 -9.84 12.51
C ASN A 263 -16.36 -10.73 11.32
N GLU A 264 -15.49 -10.26 10.42
CA GLU A 264 -15.00 -11.06 9.29
C GLU A 264 -13.78 -11.93 9.64
N PHE A 265 -13.28 -11.84 10.87
CA PHE A 265 -12.09 -12.54 11.36
C PHE A 265 -12.41 -13.34 12.64
N MET A 266 -11.53 -14.29 12.94
CA MET A 266 -11.44 -14.98 14.23
C MET A 266 -10.26 -14.38 14.96
N LEU A 267 -10.52 -13.67 16.06
CA LEU A 267 -9.51 -12.88 16.77
C LEU A 267 -8.68 -13.70 17.76
N ASP A 268 -9.18 -14.89 18.13
CA ASP A 268 -8.53 -15.83 19.04
C ASP A 268 -7.84 -16.98 18.31
N TRP A 269 -7.67 -16.88 16.98
CA TRP A 269 -7.04 -17.92 16.17
C TRP A 269 -6.15 -17.31 15.10
N PHE A 270 -4.89 -17.71 15.07
CA PHE A 270 -3.87 -17.16 14.20
C PHE A 270 -3.37 -18.19 13.20
N GLY A 271 -3.38 -17.84 11.92
CA GLY A 271 -2.93 -18.68 10.82
C GLY A 271 -1.42 -18.93 10.85
N GLY A 272 -1.03 -20.09 10.34
CA GLY A 272 0.34 -20.54 10.36
C GLY A 272 0.60 -21.80 9.54
N ALA A 273 1.76 -22.41 9.79
CA ALA A 273 2.16 -23.72 9.28
C ALA A 273 2.34 -24.71 10.43
N PRO A 274 2.00 -26.01 10.23
CA PRO A 274 2.33 -27.06 11.20
C PRO A 274 3.85 -27.24 11.34
N PRO A 275 4.32 -28.02 12.31
CA PRO A 275 5.74 -28.41 12.40
C PRO A 275 6.29 -28.91 11.07
N GLU A 276 7.44 -28.37 10.65
CA GLU A 276 8.09 -28.70 9.38
C GLU A 276 9.37 -29.52 9.62
N PRO A 277 9.27 -30.87 9.77
CA PRO A 277 10.38 -31.71 10.23
C PRO A 277 11.59 -31.73 9.28
N HIS A 278 11.43 -31.23 8.05
CA HIS A 278 12.49 -31.14 7.05
C HIS A 278 13.07 -29.73 6.88
N PHE A 279 12.60 -28.75 7.66
CA PHE A 279 13.09 -27.38 7.62
C PHE A 279 14.43 -27.26 8.35
N LYS A 280 15.53 -27.56 7.64
CA LYS A 280 16.86 -27.83 8.22
C LYS A 280 17.45 -26.68 9.06
N ASP A 281 16.98 -25.46 8.85
CA ASP A 281 17.64 -24.25 9.35
C ASP A 281 17.00 -23.67 10.62
N ASP A 282 15.86 -24.19 11.07
CA ASP A 282 15.20 -23.72 12.30
C ASP A 282 14.57 -24.85 13.11
N ALA A 283 15.22 -25.21 14.23
CA ALA A 283 14.73 -26.21 15.17
C ALA A 283 13.40 -25.81 15.84
N PHE A 284 13.12 -24.51 15.95
CA PHE A 284 11.84 -24.03 16.47
C PHE A 284 10.71 -24.38 15.49
N THR A 285 10.85 -24.00 14.22
CA THR A 285 9.90 -24.34 13.15
C THR A 285 9.75 -25.85 12.95
N GLN A 286 10.82 -26.64 13.08
CA GLN A 286 10.74 -28.10 13.01
C GLN A 286 9.83 -28.69 14.10
N LYS A 287 9.83 -28.10 15.30
CA LYS A 287 9.09 -28.62 16.46
C LYS A 287 7.68 -28.05 16.56
N TRP A 288 7.52 -26.75 16.29
CA TRP A 288 6.31 -26.00 16.61
C TRP A 288 5.58 -25.44 15.38
N GLY A 289 6.23 -25.45 14.22
CA GLY A 289 5.73 -24.80 13.02
C GLY A 289 5.92 -23.29 13.08
N GLN A 290 5.14 -22.58 12.27
CA GLN A 290 5.25 -21.13 12.13
C GLN A 290 3.90 -20.49 12.48
N ASN A 291 3.86 -19.64 13.50
CA ASN A 291 2.71 -18.76 13.73
C ASN A 291 2.97 -17.43 13.01
N TRP A 292 2.13 -17.11 12.02
CA TRP A 292 2.29 -15.89 11.21
C TRP A 292 1.63 -14.66 11.83
N GLY A 293 0.90 -14.81 12.95
CA GLY A 293 0.24 -13.69 13.63
C GLY A 293 -0.90 -13.03 12.84
N ILE A 294 -1.38 -13.69 11.78
CA ILE A 294 -2.52 -13.23 10.99
C ILE A 294 -3.80 -13.87 11.53
N PRO A 295 -4.88 -13.12 11.81
CA PRO A 295 -6.13 -13.72 12.26
C PRO A 295 -6.76 -14.55 11.14
N VAL A 296 -7.33 -15.70 11.51
CA VAL A 296 -8.02 -16.58 10.56
C VAL A 296 -9.32 -15.92 10.10
N TYR A 297 -9.69 -16.14 8.84
CA TYR A 297 -10.96 -15.64 8.30
C TYR A 297 -12.17 -16.37 8.89
N ARG A 298 -13.20 -15.60 9.27
CA ARG A 298 -14.54 -16.13 9.51
C ARG A 298 -15.24 -16.36 8.18
N TRP A 299 -14.91 -17.47 7.50
CA TRP A 299 -15.41 -17.78 6.15
C TRP A 299 -16.94 -17.79 6.03
N SER A 300 -17.68 -18.13 7.10
CA SER A 300 -19.14 -18.06 7.13
C SER A 300 -19.65 -16.62 7.03
N ALA A 301 -19.07 -15.69 7.78
CA ALA A 301 -19.41 -14.26 7.71
C ALA A 301 -19.05 -13.66 6.34
N LYS A 302 -17.85 -14.00 5.83
CA LYS A 302 -17.44 -13.58 4.48
C LYS A 302 -18.35 -14.16 3.40
N ARG A 303 -18.82 -15.41 3.53
CA ARG A 303 -19.78 -15.99 2.58
C ARG A 303 -21.13 -15.26 2.64
N ALA A 304 -21.60 -14.94 3.85
CA ALA A 304 -22.88 -14.25 4.05
C ALA A 304 -22.91 -12.85 3.42
N ASN A 305 -21.79 -12.13 3.36
CA ASN A 305 -21.68 -10.85 2.67
C ASN A 305 -21.11 -10.94 1.24
N ASN A 306 -21.20 -12.12 0.61
CA ASN A 306 -20.75 -12.37 -0.77
C ASN A 306 -19.26 -12.00 -1.01
N PHE A 307 -18.43 -12.33 -0.04
CA PHE A 307 -16.97 -12.17 -0.03
C PHE A 307 -16.52 -10.73 -0.32
N GLN A 308 -17.27 -9.74 0.18
CA GLN A 308 -17.07 -8.33 -0.16
C GLN A 308 -15.61 -7.90 0.00
N TRP A 309 -15.00 -8.15 1.15
CA TRP A 309 -13.61 -7.78 1.43
C TRP A 309 -12.61 -8.37 0.42
N TRP A 310 -12.75 -9.66 0.07
CA TRP A 310 -11.89 -10.31 -0.93
C TRP A 310 -12.10 -9.74 -2.34
N ARG A 311 -13.36 -9.43 -2.70
CA ARG A 311 -13.68 -8.83 -4.01
C ARG A 311 -13.14 -7.41 -4.12
N GLU A 312 -13.24 -6.62 -3.06
CA GLU A 312 -12.65 -5.28 -2.97
C GLU A 312 -11.12 -5.35 -3.13
N ARG A 313 -10.46 -6.23 -2.38
CA ARG A 313 -9.02 -6.46 -2.45
C ARG A 313 -8.54 -6.83 -3.85
N VAL A 314 -9.15 -7.84 -4.48
CA VAL A 314 -8.80 -8.25 -5.84
C VAL A 314 -9.06 -7.12 -6.85
N ARG A 315 -10.17 -6.37 -6.70
CA ARG A 315 -10.46 -5.22 -7.57
C ARG A 315 -9.39 -4.14 -7.45
N ALA A 316 -8.96 -3.81 -6.23
CA ALA A 316 -7.89 -2.84 -6.00
C ALA A 316 -6.57 -3.29 -6.62
N THR A 317 -6.14 -4.54 -6.39
CA THR A 317 -4.93 -5.11 -6.99
C THR A 317 -4.97 -5.01 -8.53
N ARG A 318 -6.10 -5.35 -9.16
CA ARG A 318 -6.26 -5.30 -10.62
C ARG A 318 -6.22 -3.91 -11.24
N ARG A 319 -6.39 -2.85 -10.45
CA ARG A 319 -6.22 -1.47 -10.95
C ARG A 319 -4.75 -1.11 -11.19
N ILE A 320 -3.82 -1.84 -10.56
CA ILE A 320 -2.38 -1.58 -10.60
C ILE A 320 -1.65 -2.70 -11.36
N PHE A 321 -2.07 -3.95 -11.19
CA PHE A 321 -1.38 -5.11 -11.72
C PHE A 321 -2.20 -5.84 -12.79
N HIS A 322 -1.51 -6.41 -13.77
CA HIS A 322 -2.08 -7.23 -14.83
C HIS A 322 -2.29 -8.68 -14.36
N LEU A 323 -1.35 -9.15 -13.54
CA LEU A 323 -1.34 -10.47 -12.91
C LEU A 323 -1.12 -10.29 -11.40
N PHE A 324 -1.45 -11.31 -10.63
CA PHE A 324 -1.06 -11.34 -9.23
C PHE A 324 -0.86 -12.77 -8.77
N ARG A 325 0.13 -12.97 -7.90
CA ARG A 325 0.24 -14.16 -7.08
C ARG A 325 -0.76 -14.04 -5.92
N ILE A 326 -1.41 -15.15 -5.57
CA ILE A 326 -2.07 -15.30 -4.28
C ILE A 326 -1.12 -16.14 -3.43
N ASP A 327 -0.55 -15.52 -2.40
CA ASP A 327 0.28 -16.23 -1.44
C ASP A 327 -0.56 -17.23 -0.63
N HIS A 328 0.06 -18.35 -0.26
CA HIS A 328 -0.56 -19.45 0.46
C HIS A 328 -1.98 -19.79 -0.06
N VAL A 329 -2.12 -20.02 -1.37
CA VAL A 329 -3.40 -20.35 -2.02
C VAL A 329 -4.13 -21.55 -1.39
N GLN A 330 -3.38 -22.46 -0.74
CA GLN A 330 -3.95 -23.57 0.03
C GLN A 330 -4.87 -23.10 1.16
N GLY A 331 -4.67 -21.89 1.70
CA GLY A 331 -5.48 -21.28 2.75
C GLY A 331 -6.97 -21.11 2.39
N PHE A 332 -7.32 -21.11 1.10
CA PHE A 332 -8.71 -21.13 0.63
C PHE A 332 -9.38 -22.50 0.74
N TYR A 333 -8.59 -23.56 0.93
CA TYR A 333 -9.06 -24.91 1.20
C TYR A 333 -8.90 -25.26 2.69
N ARG A 334 -7.72 -25.01 3.27
CA ARG A 334 -7.40 -25.22 4.68
C ARG A 334 -6.23 -24.34 5.13
N VAL A 335 -6.25 -23.91 6.38
CA VAL A 335 -5.12 -23.22 7.03
C VAL A 335 -4.85 -23.89 8.37
N TYR A 336 -3.57 -24.04 8.73
CA TYR A 336 -3.19 -24.47 10.08
C TYR A 336 -3.28 -23.26 10.99
N ALA A 337 -3.81 -23.42 12.21
CA ALA A 337 -4.07 -22.30 13.10
C ALA A 337 -3.66 -22.60 14.54
N PHE A 338 -3.19 -21.57 15.22
CA PHE A 338 -2.81 -21.56 16.63
C PHE A 338 -3.87 -20.77 17.43
N PRO A 339 -4.23 -21.20 18.65
CA PRO A 339 -5.09 -20.43 19.53
C PRO A 339 -4.38 -19.20 20.12
#